data_AF-A0A6I9MYH7-F1
#
_entry.id   AF-A0A6I9MYH7-F1
#
_cell.length_a   1.000
_cell.length_b   1.000
_cell.length_c   1.000
_cell.angle_alpha   90.00
_cell.angle_beta   90.00
_cell.angle_gamma   90.00
#
_symmetry.space_group_name_H-M   'P 1'
#
loop_
_entity.id
_entity.type
_entity.pdbx_description
1 polymer ?
#
loop_
_entity_poly.entity_id
_entity_poly.type
_entity_poly.pdbx_seq_one_letter_code
_entity_poly.pdbx_strand_id
1 'polypeptide(L)'
;MSTPVEVLCKGFPAEFAMYLNYCRGLRFEEAPDYMYLRQLFRILFRTLNHQYDYTFDWTMLKQKAAQQGASSGGQGQQAQTPTGF
;
A
#
# COMPACT_ATOMS: atom_id res chain seq x y z
N MET A 1 28.83 -10.61 -10.17
CA MET A 1 28.49 -10.84 -8.74
C MET A 1 26.97 -10.90 -8.66
N SER A 2 26.37 -12.04 -8.30
CA SER A 2 24.91 -12.14 -8.12
C SER A 2 24.62 -12.15 -6.62
N THR A 3 23.75 -11.25 -6.16
CA THR A 3 23.28 -11.24 -4.78
C THR A 3 22.35 -12.44 -4.57
N PRO A 4 22.59 -13.31 -3.57
CA PRO A 4 21.68 -14.40 -3.24
C PRO A 4 20.30 -13.87 -2.84
N VAL A 5 19.24 -14.63 -3.13
CA VAL A 5 17.85 -14.21 -2.82
C VAL A 5 17.67 -14.02 -1.32
N GLU A 6 18.33 -14.86 -0.52
CA GLU A 6 18.31 -14.85 0.94
C GLU A 6 18.96 -13.57 1.50
N VAL A 7 19.99 -13.05 0.82
CA VAL A 7 20.65 -11.80 1.20
C VAL A 7 19.79 -10.60 0.79
N LEU A 8 19.17 -10.65 -0.39
CA LEU A 8 18.29 -9.59 -0.89
C LEU A 8 17.03 -9.44 -0.02
N CYS A 9 16.43 -10.55 0.39
CA CYS A 9 15.19 -10.57 1.17
C CYS A 9 15.42 -10.54 2.68
N LYS A 10 16.65 -10.34 3.14
CA LYS A 10 16.97 -10.31 4.57
C LYS A 10 16.20 -9.17 5.26
N GLY A 11 15.47 -9.51 6.33
CA GLY A 11 14.65 -8.56 7.11
C GLY A 11 13.22 -8.40 6.61
N PHE A 12 12.85 -9.05 5.51
CA PHE A 12 11.47 -9.12 5.00
C PHE A 12 10.85 -10.50 5.26
N PRO A 13 9.52 -10.64 5.16
CA PRO A 13 8.84 -11.93 5.24
C PRO A 13 9.39 -12.96 4.23
N ALA A 14 9.38 -14.24 4.62
CA ALA A 14 9.98 -15.33 3.84
C ALA A 14 9.28 -15.55 2.48
N GLU A 15 8.02 -15.14 2.34
CA GLU A 15 7.23 -15.21 1.12
C GLU A 15 7.89 -14.48 -0.05
N PHE A 16 8.63 -13.39 0.20
CA PHE A 16 9.37 -12.68 -0.84
C PHE A 16 10.50 -13.54 -1.42
N ALA A 17 11.26 -14.23 -0.56
CA ALA A 17 12.31 -15.14 -1.01
C ALA A 17 11.72 -16.37 -1.72
N MET A 18 10.63 -16.93 -1.20
CA MET A 18 9.90 -18.04 -1.84
C MET A 18 9.42 -17.67 -3.25
N TYR A 19 8.86 -16.46 -3.42
CA TYR A 19 8.41 -15.96 -4.73
C TYR A 19 9.59 -15.85 -5.72
N LEU A 20 10.69 -15.23 -5.32
CA LEU A 20 11.85 -15.06 -6.19
C LEU A 20 12.51 -16.39 -6.57
N ASN A 21 12.66 -17.30 -5.60
CA ASN A 21 13.19 -18.63 -5.86
C ASN A 21 12.27 -19.45 -6.77
N TYR A 22 10.95 -19.33 -6.61
CA TYR A 22 9.98 -19.93 -7.54
C TYR A 22 10.17 -19.40 -8.96
N CYS A 23 10.18 -18.07 -9.14
CA CYS A 23 10.33 -17.46 -10.47
C CYS A 23 11.67 -17.81 -11.15
N ARG A 24 12.76 -17.93 -10.39
CA ARG A 24 14.08 -18.34 -10.92
C ARG A 24 14.16 -19.83 -11.26
N GLY A 25 13.31 -20.65 -10.64
CA GLY A 25 13.25 -22.10 -10.85
C GLY A 25 12.35 -22.53 -12.02
N LEU A 26 11.54 -21.63 -12.58
CA LEU A 26 10.69 -21.93 -13.72
C LEU A 26 11.52 -22.30 -14.95
N ARG A 27 11.13 -23.40 -15.62
CA ARG A 27 11.67 -23.73 -16.95
C ARG A 27 11.14 -22.75 -17.99
N PHE A 28 11.84 -22.65 -19.13
CA PHE A 28 11.49 -21.72 -20.21
C PHE A 28 10.04 -21.87 -20.71
N GLU A 29 9.54 -23.10 -20.81
CA GLU A 29 8.18 -23.40 -21.29
C GLU A 29 7.18 -23.65 -20.14
N GLU A 30 7.61 -23.52 -18.89
CA GLU A 30 6.76 -23.81 -17.73
C GLU A 30 5.83 -22.63 -17.43
N ALA A 31 4.53 -22.90 -17.43
CA ALA A 31 3.53 -21.92 -17.05
C ALA A 31 3.62 -21.64 -15.53
N PRO A 32 3.75 -20.38 -15.10
CA PRO A 32 3.74 -20.05 -13.68
C PRO A 32 2.42 -20.41 -13.01
N ASP A 33 2.49 -20.98 -11.81
CA ASP A 33 1.32 -21.16 -10.94
C ASP A 33 0.98 -19.82 -10.27
N TYR A 34 0.21 -19.02 -10.98
CA TYR A 34 -0.25 -17.73 -10.48
C TYR A 34 -1.17 -17.87 -9.25
N MET A 35 -1.86 -19.00 -9.06
CA MET A 35 -2.69 -19.20 -7.88
C MET A 35 -1.82 -19.35 -6.64
N TYR A 36 -0.79 -20.19 -6.70
CA TYR A 36 0.20 -20.34 -5.63
C TYR A 36 0.87 -19.02 -5.28
N LEU A 37 1.37 -18.29 -6.28
CA LEU A 37 2.08 -17.02 -6.05
C LEU A 37 1.19 -15.96 -5.41
N ARG A 38 -0.07 -15.85 -5.85
CA ARG A 38 -1.05 -14.96 -5.18
C ARG A 38 -1.36 -15.43 -3.77
N GLN A 39 -1.46 -16.74 -3.56
CA GLN A 39 -1.82 -17.29 -2.26
C GLN A 39 -0.75 -17.02 -1.20
N LEU A 40 0.55 -17.07 -1.54
CA LEU A 40 1.65 -16.70 -0.64
C LEU A 40 1.40 -15.33 0.00
N PHE A 41 1.20 -14.29 -0.83
CA PHE A 41 0.99 -12.94 -0.33
C PHE A 41 -0.37 -12.74 0.33
N ARG A 42 -1.42 -13.46 -0.12
CA ARG A 42 -2.74 -13.40 0.54
C ARG A 42 -2.70 -13.96 1.97
N ILE A 43 -1.97 -15.05 2.19
CA ILE A 43 -1.79 -15.62 3.52
C ILE A 43 -0.99 -14.64 4.38
N LEU A 44 0.15 -14.16 3.89
CA LEU A 44 0.97 -13.17 4.61
C LEU A 44 0.16 -11.93 5.01
N PHE A 45 -0.61 -11.37 4.08
CA PHE A 45 -1.44 -10.20 4.32
C PHE A 45 -2.47 -10.40 5.44
N ARG A 46 -3.08 -11.59 5.51
CA ARG A 46 -4.00 -11.97 6.60
C ARG A 46 -3.27 -12.19 7.93
N THR A 47 -2.09 -12.80 7.90
CA THR A 47 -1.26 -13.01 9.10
C THR A 47 -0.81 -11.69 9.72
N LEU A 48 -0.60 -10.65 8.91
CA LEU A 48 -0.32 -9.29 9.36
C LEU A 48 -1.59 -8.49 9.73
N ASN A 49 -2.76 -9.14 9.78
CA ASN A 49 -4.06 -8.55 10.13
C ASN A 49 -4.52 -7.40 9.20
N HIS A 50 -4.03 -7.33 7.97
CA HIS A 50 -4.47 -6.33 7.01
C HIS A 50 -5.83 -6.69 6.37
N GLN A 51 -6.55 -5.66 5.91
CA GLN A 51 -7.86 -5.78 5.24
C GLN A 51 -7.78 -5.35 3.78
N TYR A 52 -8.59 -5.98 2.93
CA TYR A 52 -8.69 -5.60 1.51
C TYR A 52 -9.66 -4.42 1.34
N ASP A 53 -9.33 -3.29 1.96
CA ASP A 53 -10.13 -2.06 1.97
C ASP A 53 -9.75 -1.06 0.86
N TYR A 54 -8.72 -1.39 0.06
CA TYR A 54 -8.13 -0.54 -0.97
C TYR A 54 -7.55 0.78 -0.42
N THR A 55 -7.23 0.84 0.87
CA THR A 55 -6.55 1.98 1.50
C THR A 55 -5.04 1.82 1.35
N PHE A 56 -4.49 2.46 0.33
CA PHE A 56 -3.04 2.53 0.12
C PHE A 56 -2.41 3.74 0.83
N ASP A 57 -1.09 3.75 0.98
CA ASP A 57 -0.36 4.85 1.62
C ASP A 57 -0.67 6.21 1.00
N TRP A 58 -0.78 6.28 -0.33
CA TRP A 58 -1.15 7.51 -1.05
C TRP A 58 -2.61 7.94 -0.82
N THR A 59 -3.51 7.00 -0.49
CA THR A 59 -4.90 7.31 -0.16
C THR A 59 -4.95 8.07 1.18
N MET A 60 -4.17 7.63 2.16
CA MET A 60 -4.08 8.30 3.47
C MET A 60 -3.44 9.68 3.38
N LEU A 61 -2.39 9.83 2.57
CA LEU A 61 -1.73 11.12 2.34
C LEU A 61 -2.70 12.16 1.76
N LYS A 62 -3.53 11.76 0.79
CA LYS A 62 -4.55 12.64 0.21
C LYS A 62 -5.63 13.03 1.21
N GLN A 63 -6.10 12.09 2.01
CA GLN A 63 -7.09 12.37 3.07
C GLN A 63 -6.54 13.35 4.11
N LYS A 64 -5.30 13.15 4.56
CA LYS A 64 -4.63 14.04 5.52
C LYS A 64 -4.45 15.44 4.95
N ALA A 65 -4.05 15.58 3.68
CA ALA A 65 -3.94 16.86 3.01
C ALA A 65 -5.29 17.58 2.87
N ALA A 66 -6.36 16.86 2.52
CA ALA A 66 -7.71 17.42 2.44
C ALA A 66 -8.23 17.89 3.81
N GLN A 67 -7.96 17.13 4.88
CA GLN A 67 -8.33 17.49 6.25
C GLN A 67 -7.60 18.75 6.73
N GLN A 68 -6.33 18.91 6.39
CA GLN A 68 -5.56 20.12 6.72
C GLN A 68 -6.09 21.37 6.02
N GLY A 69 -6.50 21.25 4.75
CA GLY A 69 -7.12 22.36 4.01
C GLY A 69 -8.49 22.77 4.55
N ALA A 70 -9.28 21.81 5.06
CA ALA A 70 -10.58 22.09 5.68
C ALA A 70 -10.45 22.80 7.04
N SER A 71 -9.44 22.47 7.85
CA SER A 71 -9.20 23.14 9.14
C SER A 71 -8.76 24.60 9.03
N SER A 72 -8.21 25.01 7.88
CA SER A 72 -7.83 26.42 7.60
C SER A 72 -8.94 27.28 7.00
N GLY A 73 -10.09 26.70 6.60
CA GLY A 73 -11.19 27.43 5.94
C GLY A 73 -12.23 28.05 6.90
N GLY A 74 -12.03 27.97 8.21
CA GLY A 74 -13.02 28.30 9.24
C GLY A 74 -12.77 29.60 10.01
N GLN A 75 -12.33 30.69 9.38
CA GLN A 75 -12.41 32.04 9.96
C GLN A 75 -12.79 33.05 8.87
N GLY A 76 -14.09 33.24 8.70
CA GLY A 76 -14.65 34.22 7.77
C GLY A 76 -16.14 34.39 8.01
N GLN A 77 -16.54 34.69 9.25
CA GLN A 77 -17.92 34.94 9.61
C GLN A 77 -18.14 36.44 9.93
N GLN A 78 -18.99 37.04 9.09
CA GLN A 78 -19.92 38.14 9.36
C GLN A 78 -19.39 39.54 9.70
N ALA A 79 -19.58 40.46 8.73
CA ALA A 79 -19.99 41.83 9.02
C ALA A 79 -21.18 42.17 8.13
N GLN A 80 -22.40 41.98 8.65
CA GLN A 80 -23.61 42.62 8.12
C GLN A 80 -23.57 44.09 8.58
N THR A 81 -23.58 45.04 7.65
CA THR A 81 -23.84 46.45 7.96
C THR A 81 -25.28 46.79 7.61
N PRO A 82 -26.12 47.17 8.59
CA PRO A 82 -27.39 47.81 8.32
C PRO A 82 -27.19 49.32 8.38
N THR A 83 -27.50 50.04 7.30
CA THR A 83 -27.85 51.46 7.44
C THR A 83 -28.88 51.81 6.39
N GLY A 84 -30.12 51.95 6.87
CA GLY A 84 -31.16 52.70 6.20
C GLY A 84 -30.88 54.22 6.26
N PHE A 85 -31.72 54.94 5.53
CA PHE A 85 -31.74 56.38 5.28
C PHE A 85 -31.39 57.29 6.47
#